data_AF-A0A3M7S8W7-F1
#
_entry.id   AF-A0A3M7S8W7-F1
#
_cell.length_a   1.000
_cell.length_b   1.000
_cell.length_c   1.000
_cell.angle_alpha   90.00
_cell.angle_beta   90.00
_cell.angle_gamma   90.00
#
_symmetry.space_group_name_H-M   'P 1'
#
loop_
_entity.id
_entity.type
_entity.pdbx_description
1 polymer ?
#
loop_
_entity_poly.entity_id
_entity_poly.type
_entity_poly.pdbx_seq_one_letter_code
_entity_poly.pdbx_strand_id
1 'polypeptide(L)'
;MIRSVKTIFLAYLVGLVVTDELEWDLVPPAENGTQCIFKSKNKMLICRGSIGVVECSATISLPVGFDVFGLSSQSIEHGSIESKKYDLYPRILNETVYQDKILKGKNISLSHIESNDVGLRVPDDKCWARLVELFNATSGSQNAQIEQSENRVSLFGEILIIGRQVNKRWLGLWRWSLALRFGLGFGWGFGWGIPPYAFLG
;
A
#
# COMPACT_ATOMS: atom_id res chain seq x y z
N MET A 1 46.53 49.22 26.77
CA MET A 1 45.15 48.68 26.83
C MET A 1 44.90 47.88 25.56
N ILE A 2 44.94 46.54 25.64
CA ILE A 2 44.74 45.65 24.48
C ILE A 2 43.36 45.00 24.68
N ARG A 3 42.38 45.35 23.83
CA ARG A 3 41.02 44.78 23.86
C ARG A 3 41.03 43.46 23.09
N SER A 4 40.87 42.36 23.83
CA SER A 4 40.68 41.01 23.29
C SER A 4 39.28 40.87 22.69
N VAL A 5 39.18 40.67 21.38
CA VAL A 5 37.93 40.39 20.67
C VAL A 5 37.66 38.89 20.75
N LYS A 6 36.57 38.49 21.41
CA LYS A 6 36.11 37.09 21.46
C LYS A 6 35.24 36.81 20.24
N THR A 7 35.81 36.12 19.26
CA THR A 7 35.08 35.59 18.10
C THR A 7 34.23 34.40 18.53
N ILE A 8 32.92 34.56 18.55
CA ILE A 8 31.95 33.47 18.80
C ILE A 8 31.74 32.73 17.48
N PHE A 9 32.31 31.54 17.35
CA PHE A 9 31.99 30.63 16.25
C PHE A 9 30.61 30.02 16.50
N LEU A 10 29.59 30.53 15.80
CA LEU A 10 28.28 29.90 15.71
C LEU A 10 28.41 28.70 14.76
N ALA A 11 28.55 27.49 15.32
CA ALA A 11 28.47 26.26 14.55
C ALA A 11 27.00 26.02 14.16
N TYR A 12 26.65 26.29 12.90
CA TYR A 12 25.38 25.87 12.32
C TYR A 12 25.38 24.34 12.16
N LEU A 13 24.77 23.63 13.12
CA LEU A 13 24.35 22.25 12.96
C LEU A 13 23.21 22.22 11.93
N VAL A 14 23.57 22.03 10.66
CA VAL A 14 22.61 21.67 9.62
C VAL A 14 22.16 20.23 9.93
N GLY A 15 21.06 20.10 10.66
CA GLY A 15 20.39 18.82 10.86
C GLY A 15 19.91 18.33 9.50
N LEU A 16 20.60 17.34 8.93
CA LEU A 16 20.10 16.53 7.84
C LEU A 16 18.84 15.81 8.33
N VAL A 17 17.68 16.41 8.06
CA VAL A 17 16.41 15.72 8.19
C VAL A 17 16.37 14.69 7.07
N VAL A 18 16.82 13.48 7.39
CA VAL A 18 16.60 12.31 6.54
C VAL A 18 15.11 12.05 6.55
N THR A 19 14.40 12.61 5.58
CA THR A 19 13.04 12.20 5.29
C THR A 19 13.16 10.86 4.58
N ASP A 20 12.89 9.77 5.30
CA ASP A 20 12.67 8.45 4.71
C ASP A 20 11.45 8.55 3.78
N GLU A 21 11.67 8.97 2.53
CA GLU A 21 10.72 8.74 1.47
C GLU A 21 10.74 7.25 1.17
N LEU A 22 9.62 6.57 1.38
CA LEU A 22 9.49 5.20 0.94
C LEU A 22 9.74 5.18 -0.57
N GLU A 23 10.89 4.61 -0.96
CA GLU A 23 11.21 4.37 -2.36
C GLU A 23 10.21 3.35 -2.90
N TRP A 24 9.42 3.80 -3.86
CA TRP A 24 8.42 3.01 -4.54
C TRP A 24 9.02 1.76 -5.19
N ASP A 25 10.29 1.86 -5.57
CA ASP A 25 11.09 0.80 -6.18
C ASP A 25 11.34 -0.40 -5.26
N LEU A 26 11.15 -0.24 -3.95
CA LEU A 26 11.31 -1.31 -2.97
C LEU A 26 10.06 -2.17 -2.81
N VAL A 27 8.91 -1.72 -3.32
CA VAL A 27 7.66 -2.48 -3.28
C VAL A 27 7.57 -3.31 -4.57
N PRO A 28 7.64 -4.65 -4.50
CA PRO A 28 7.56 -5.47 -5.70
C PRO A 28 6.20 -5.28 -6.37
N PRO A 29 6.13 -5.18 -7.71
CA PRO A 29 4.86 -5.15 -8.41
C PRO A 29 4.01 -6.36 -8.08
N ALA A 30 2.71 -6.14 -7.93
CA ALA A 30 1.75 -7.21 -8.10
C ALA A 30 1.75 -7.62 -9.59
N GLU A 31 2.14 -8.85 -9.91
CA GLU A 31 2.25 -9.32 -11.30
C GLU A 31 0.94 -9.22 -12.09
N ASN A 32 -0.21 -9.31 -11.41
CA ASN A 32 -1.53 -9.33 -12.05
C ASN A 32 -2.53 -8.31 -11.46
N GLY A 33 -2.13 -7.46 -10.52
CA GLY A 33 -3.03 -6.56 -9.80
C GLY A 33 -2.63 -5.10 -9.94
N THR A 34 -3.55 -4.20 -9.63
CA THR A 34 -3.22 -2.78 -9.45
C THR A 34 -2.70 -2.52 -8.04
N GLN A 35 -1.56 -1.83 -7.93
CA GLN A 35 -1.03 -1.38 -6.66
C GLN A 35 -1.00 0.13 -6.60
N CYS A 36 -1.61 0.69 -5.57
CA CYS A 36 -1.66 2.12 -5.35
C CYS A 36 -1.02 2.49 -4.02
N ILE A 37 -0.44 3.69 -3.97
CA ILE A 37 0.11 4.29 -2.77
C ILE A 37 -0.42 5.71 -2.66
N PHE A 38 -1.06 6.02 -1.54
CA PHE A 38 -1.46 7.37 -1.21
C PHE A 38 -0.46 7.99 -0.24
N LYS A 39 0.20 9.06 -0.67
CA LYS A 39 1.16 9.83 0.13
C LYS A 39 0.44 11.00 0.82
N SER A 40 0.20 10.88 2.12
CA SER A 40 -0.56 11.90 2.88
C SER A 40 0.12 13.28 2.90
N LYS A 41 1.46 13.33 2.83
CA LYS A 41 2.26 14.57 2.88
C LYS A 41 1.98 15.51 1.71
N ASN A 42 1.89 14.98 0.50
CA ASN A 42 1.67 15.74 -0.74
C ASN A 42 0.29 15.49 -1.35
N LYS A 43 -0.57 14.67 -0.71
CA LYS A 43 -1.92 14.34 -1.17
C LYS A 43 -1.93 13.73 -2.57
N MET A 44 -0.97 12.84 -2.84
CA MET A 44 -0.82 12.18 -4.14
C MET A 44 -1.18 10.70 -4.04
N LEU A 45 -2.06 10.24 -4.93
CA LEU A 45 -2.34 8.83 -5.19
C LEU A 45 -1.52 8.39 -6.42
N ILE A 46 -0.63 7.42 -6.23
CA ILE A 46 0.23 6.87 -7.28
C ILE A 46 -0.20 5.41 -7.48
N CYS A 47 -0.67 5.06 -8.67
CA CYS A 47 -1.12 3.71 -8.99
C CYS A 47 -0.30 3.12 -10.13
N ARG A 48 0.07 1.84 -10.03
CA ARG A 48 0.71 1.05 -11.07
C ARG A 48 -0.14 -0.14 -11.43
N GLY A 49 -0.21 -0.43 -12.72
CA GLY A 49 -0.83 -1.62 -13.27
C GLY A 49 -0.10 -2.07 -14.54
N SER A 50 -0.79 -2.87 -15.35
CA SER A 50 -0.29 -3.44 -16.60
C SER A 50 0.07 -2.39 -17.65
N ILE A 51 -0.61 -1.25 -17.66
CA ILE A 51 -0.45 -0.19 -18.68
C ILE A 51 0.48 0.95 -18.25
N GLY A 52 1.07 0.89 -17.05
CA GLY A 52 2.03 1.88 -16.56
C GLY A 52 1.69 2.46 -15.19
N VAL A 53 2.09 3.71 -14.97
CA VAL A 53 1.94 4.44 -13.70
C VAL A 53 1.09 5.69 -13.91
N VAL A 54 0.16 5.94 -12.99
CA VAL A 54 -0.71 7.12 -12.96
C VAL A 54 -0.57 7.81 -11.61
N GLU A 55 -0.31 9.10 -11.64
CA GLU A 55 -0.15 9.94 -10.45
C GLU A 55 -1.23 11.02 -10.42
N CYS A 56 -2.07 11.00 -9.40
CA CYS A 56 -3.19 11.92 -9.24
C CYS A 56 -3.15 12.64 -7.89
N SER A 57 -3.44 13.93 -7.90
CA SER A 57 -3.83 14.64 -6.69
C SER A 57 -5.12 14.03 -6.15
N ALA A 58 -5.17 13.73 -4.86
CA ALA A 58 -6.32 13.10 -4.23
C ALA A 58 -6.57 13.65 -2.82
N THR A 59 -7.84 13.79 -2.47
CA THR A 59 -8.26 14.14 -1.10
C THR A 59 -8.66 12.88 -0.35
N ILE A 60 -8.30 12.80 0.93
CA ILE A 60 -8.57 11.64 1.79
C ILE A 60 -9.56 12.02 2.90
N SER A 61 -10.56 11.17 3.10
CA SER A 61 -11.50 11.21 4.21
C SER A 61 -11.59 9.84 4.90
N LEU A 62 -10.56 8.98 4.81
CA LEU A 62 -10.58 7.60 5.30
C LEU A 62 -10.60 7.46 6.83
N PRO A 63 -11.22 6.38 7.37
CA PRO A 63 -11.22 6.09 8.80
C PRO A 63 -9.81 5.86 9.33
N VAL A 64 -9.61 6.12 10.63
CA VAL A 64 -8.34 5.89 11.32
C VAL A 64 -8.16 4.41 11.66
N GLY A 65 -6.91 3.95 11.77
CA GLY A 65 -6.57 2.58 12.16
C GLY A 65 -6.36 1.57 11.02
N PHE A 66 -6.52 2.01 9.76
CA PHE A 66 -6.26 1.19 8.58
C PHE A 66 -5.13 1.78 7.75
N ASP A 67 -4.28 0.87 7.26
CA ASP A 67 -3.12 1.19 6.44
C ASP A 67 -3.28 0.69 5.00
N VAL A 68 -4.07 -0.36 4.80
CA VAL A 68 -4.30 -1.01 3.49
C VAL A 68 -5.78 -1.01 3.16
N PHE A 69 -6.11 -0.74 1.90
CA PHE A 69 -7.46 -0.80 1.37
C PHE A 69 -7.51 -1.63 0.10
N GLY A 70 -8.27 -2.72 0.11
CA GLY A 70 -8.53 -3.55 -1.07
C GLY A 70 -9.46 -2.84 -2.04
N LEU A 71 -9.18 -2.94 -3.34
CA LEU A 71 -9.96 -2.34 -4.41
C LEU A 71 -10.88 -3.38 -5.06
N SER A 72 -12.18 -3.09 -5.09
CA SER A 72 -13.19 -3.88 -5.80
C SER A 72 -14.01 -2.99 -6.73
N SER A 73 -14.44 -3.54 -7.86
CA SER A 73 -15.31 -2.83 -8.79
C SER A 73 -16.76 -2.94 -8.33
N GLN A 74 -17.48 -1.82 -8.30
CA GLN A 74 -18.91 -1.86 -8.14
C GLN A 74 -19.53 -2.37 -9.45
N SER A 75 -20.46 -3.32 -9.38
CA SER A 75 -21.05 -4.06 -10.51
C SER A 75 -21.88 -3.23 -11.50
N ILE A 76 -21.82 -1.89 -11.44
CA ILE A 76 -22.54 -1.01 -12.36
C ILE A 76 -21.66 -0.78 -13.59
N GLU A 77 -21.65 -1.75 -14.51
CA GLU A 77 -20.82 -1.73 -15.71
C GLU A 77 -21.22 -0.63 -16.73
N HIS A 78 -22.38 0.00 -16.58
CA HIS A 78 -23.00 0.86 -17.60
C HIS A 78 -23.05 2.38 -17.25
N GLY A 79 -22.18 2.85 -16.36
CA GLY A 79 -22.07 4.28 -16.00
C GLY A 79 -21.07 5.07 -16.87
N SER A 80 -21.24 6.40 -16.93
CA SER A 80 -20.18 7.30 -17.42
C SER A 80 -18.91 7.13 -16.59
N ILE A 81 -17.73 7.39 -17.17
CA ILE A 81 -16.43 7.27 -16.47
C ILE A 81 -16.43 8.07 -15.16
N GLU A 82 -17.02 9.25 -15.15
CA GLU A 82 -17.14 10.13 -13.98
C GLU A 82 -18.00 9.53 -12.87
N SER A 83 -19.02 8.75 -13.22
CA SER A 83 -19.93 8.10 -12.26
C SER A 83 -19.38 6.81 -11.67
N LYS A 84 -18.26 6.29 -12.20
CA LYS A 84 -17.64 5.08 -11.66
C LYS A 84 -17.17 5.30 -10.22
N LYS A 85 -17.36 4.27 -9.41
CA LYS A 85 -16.88 4.19 -8.03
C LYS A 85 -16.27 2.83 -7.79
N TYR A 86 -15.23 2.79 -6.97
CA TYR A 86 -14.58 1.56 -6.54
C TYR A 86 -14.75 1.41 -5.04
N ASP A 87 -15.20 0.25 -4.61
CA ASP A 87 -15.36 -0.06 -3.19
C ASP A 87 -13.98 -0.27 -2.56
N LEU A 88 -13.79 0.30 -1.37
CA LEU A 88 -12.57 0.15 -0.60
C LEU A 88 -12.82 -0.72 0.63
N TYR A 89 -12.11 -1.83 0.71
CA TYR A 89 -12.18 -2.77 1.82
C TYR A 89 -11.00 -2.52 2.77
N PRO A 90 -11.21 -1.97 3.98
CA PRO A 90 -10.11 -1.67 4.90
C PRO A 90 -9.47 -2.94 5.46
N ARG A 91 -8.17 -2.90 5.70
CA ARG A 91 -7.40 -3.96 6.35
C ARG A 91 -6.28 -3.39 7.21
N ILE A 92 -6.06 -4.01 8.37
CA ILE A 92 -4.90 -3.72 9.22
C ILE A 92 -3.69 -4.42 8.61
N LEU A 93 -2.53 -3.75 8.58
CA LEU A 93 -1.34 -4.24 7.86
C LEU A 93 -0.92 -5.68 8.23
N ASN A 94 -1.13 -6.09 9.49
CA ASN A 94 -0.73 -7.40 10.02
C ASN A 94 -1.80 -8.49 9.86
N GLU A 95 -2.97 -8.15 9.34
CA GLU A 95 -4.09 -9.07 9.20
C GLU A 95 -4.25 -9.44 7.73
N THR A 96 -4.66 -10.67 7.45
CA THR A 96 -4.94 -11.15 6.08
C THR A 96 -6.40 -10.96 5.69
N VAL A 97 -7.25 -10.64 6.67
CA VAL A 97 -8.70 -10.53 6.53
C VAL A 97 -9.05 -9.06 6.30
N TYR A 98 -9.98 -8.83 5.38
CA TYR A 98 -10.50 -7.51 5.08
C TYR A 98 -11.75 -7.24 5.92
N GLN A 99 -11.96 -5.98 6.30
CA GLN A 99 -13.21 -5.53 6.89
C GLN A 99 -14.20 -5.11 5.81
N ASP A 100 -15.47 -5.02 6.18
CA ASP A 100 -16.52 -4.59 5.25
C ASP A 100 -16.28 -3.14 4.78
N LYS A 101 -16.71 -2.83 3.56
CA LYS A 101 -16.68 -1.49 2.97
C LYS A 101 -17.64 -0.52 3.64
N ILE A 102 -18.59 -1.00 4.46
CA ILE A 102 -19.49 -0.15 5.24
C ILE A 102 -18.91 0.03 6.65
N LEU A 103 -18.43 1.23 6.96
CA LEU A 103 -18.00 1.59 8.32
C LEU A 103 -18.87 2.70 8.90
N LYS A 104 -19.48 2.43 10.06
CA LYS A 104 -20.37 3.36 10.78
C LYS A 104 -21.52 3.88 9.90
N GLY A 105 -22.08 3.01 9.06
CA GLY A 105 -23.19 3.33 8.15
C GLY A 105 -22.79 4.16 6.91
N LYS A 106 -21.49 4.34 6.65
CA LYS A 106 -20.99 5.00 5.44
C LYS A 106 -20.19 4.03 4.59
N ASN A 107 -20.41 4.06 3.29
CA ASN A 107 -19.58 3.33 2.34
C ASN A 107 -18.19 3.95 2.27
N ILE A 108 -17.18 3.11 2.11
CA ILE A 108 -15.81 3.53 1.83
C ILE A 108 -15.53 3.30 0.36
N SER A 109 -15.20 4.36 -0.37
CA SER A 109 -14.99 4.27 -1.81
C SER A 109 -13.87 5.17 -2.34
N LEU A 110 -13.40 4.83 -3.53
CA LEU A 110 -12.59 5.69 -4.38
C LEU A 110 -13.48 6.24 -5.48
N SER A 111 -13.60 7.57 -5.58
CA SER A 111 -14.47 8.24 -6.54
C SER A 111 -13.85 9.51 -7.13
N HIS A 112 -14.42 9.95 -8.24
CA HIS A 112 -14.16 11.28 -8.79
C HIS A 112 -15.10 12.34 -8.19
N ILE A 113 -16.41 12.06 -8.26
CA ILE A 113 -17.46 12.97 -7.83
C ILE A 113 -17.53 13.02 -6.30
N GLU A 114 -17.85 14.20 -5.78
CA GLU A 114 -18.17 14.39 -4.36
C GLU A 114 -19.42 13.59 -3.99
N SER A 115 -19.28 12.70 -3.01
CA SER A 115 -20.36 11.88 -2.49
C SER A 115 -20.40 11.95 -0.97
N ASN A 116 -21.50 11.46 -0.40
CA ASN A 116 -21.62 11.30 1.06
C ASN A 116 -20.74 10.14 1.60
N ASP A 117 -20.06 9.42 0.71
CA ASP A 117 -19.19 8.31 1.05
C ASP A 117 -17.88 8.83 1.67
N VAL A 118 -17.26 7.99 2.49
CA VAL A 118 -15.96 8.24 3.12
C VAL A 118 -14.91 7.61 2.20
N GLY A 119 -13.72 8.18 2.01
CA GLY A 119 -12.90 7.63 0.94
C GLY A 119 -11.68 8.38 0.49
N LEU A 120 -11.25 8.01 -0.71
CA LEU A 120 -10.31 8.76 -1.53
C LEU A 120 -11.07 9.40 -2.67
N ARG A 121 -10.79 10.67 -2.95
CA ARG A 121 -11.39 11.39 -4.06
C ARG A 121 -10.33 11.98 -4.97
N VAL A 122 -10.45 11.74 -6.26
CA VAL A 122 -9.57 12.29 -7.31
C VAL A 122 -10.34 13.35 -8.09
N PRO A 123 -10.16 14.65 -7.80
CA PRO A 123 -10.97 15.72 -8.39
C PRO A 123 -10.60 16.05 -9.85
N ASP A 124 -9.45 15.57 -10.35
CA ASP A 124 -9.03 15.84 -11.74
C ASP A 124 -9.62 14.78 -12.70
N ASP A 125 -10.49 15.21 -13.60
CA ASP A 125 -11.24 14.35 -14.52
C ASP A 125 -10.31 13.54 -15.44
N LYS A 126 -9.25 14.19 -15.94
CA LYS A 126 -8.28 13.55 -16.86
C LYS A 126 -7.49 12.48 -16.13
N CYS A 127 -7.09 12.76 -14.90
CA CYS A 127 -6.37 11.81 -14.06
C CYS A 127 -7.27 10.66 -13.64
N TRP A 128 -8.54 10.94 -13.32
CA TRP A 128 -9.53 9.93 -13.03
C TRP A 128 -9.76 8.98 -14.21
N ALA A 129 -9.92 9.51 -15.42
CA ALA A 129 -10.08 8.70 -16.62
C ALA A 129 -8.89 7.75 -16.82
N ARG A 130 -7.66 8.22 -16.60
CA ARG A 130 -6.45 7.39 -16.65
C ARG A 130 -6.41 6.32 -15.56
N LEU A 131 -6.88 6.61 -14.36
CA LEU A 131 -7.01 5.61 -13.29
C LEU A 131 -8.04 4.53 -13.64
N VAL A 132 -9.21 4.93 -14.15
CA VAL A 132 -10.25 4.01 -14.59
C VAL A 132 -9.73 3.09 -15.72
N GLU A 133 -8.99 3.65 -16.67
CA GLU A 133 -8.34 2.87 -17.74
C GLU A 133 -7.35 1.86 -17.16
N LEU A 134 -6.50 2.29 -16.22
CA LEU A 134 -5.54 1.43 -15.54
C LEU A 134 -6.22 0.29 -14.77
N PHE A 135 -7.32 0.57 -14.05
CA PHE A 135 -8.08 -0.44 -13.32
C PHE A 135 -8.78 -1.41 -14.27
N ASN A 136 -9.39 -0.91 -15.35
CA ASN A 136 -10.04 -1.74 -16.37
C ASN A 136 -9.06 -2.67 -17.10
N ALA A 137 -7.80 -2.26 -17.26
CA ALA A 137 -6.75 -3.06 -17.88
C ALA A 137 -6.16 -4.13 -16.94
N THR A 138 -6.60 -4.17 -15.67
CA THR A 138 -6.18 -5.19 -14.70
C THR A 138 -6.90 -6.50 -14.97
N SER A 139 -6.14 -7.56 -15.24
CA SER A 139 -6.67 -8.90 -15.55
C SER A 139 -6.73 -9.83 -14.34
N GLY A 140 -5.96 -9.56 -13.29
CA GLY A 140 -5.95 -10.37 -12.08
C GLY A 140 -6.93 -9.86 -11.03
N SER A 141 -7.54 -10.82 -10.34
CA SER A 141 -8.27 -10.56 -9.11
C SER A 141 -7.96 -11.63 -8.07
N GLN A 142 -7.92 -11.21 -6.82
CA GLN A 142 -7.75 -12.08 -5.66
C GLN A 142 -9.06 -12.18 -4.89
N ASN A 143 -9.49 -13.40 -4.55
CA ASN A 143 -10.67 -13.62 -3.72
C ASN A 143 -10.32 -13.47 -2.25
N ALA A 144 -10.63 -12.31 -1.68
CA ALA A 144 -10.39 -12.00 -0.27
C ALA A 144 -11.57 -12.42 0.61
N GLN A 145 -11.26 -12.81 1.85
CA GLN A 145 -12.25 -13.07 2.89
C GLN A 145 -12.56 -11.77 3.65
N ILE A 146 -13.85 -11.54 3.92
CA ILE A 146 -14.31 -10.42 4.74
C ILE A 146 -14.64 -10.94 6.15
N GLU A 147 -14.19 -10.25 7.20
CA GLU A 147 -14.23 -10.71 8.61
C GLU A 147 -15.63 -11.15 9.07
N GLN A 148 -16.68 -10.50 8.60
CA GLN A 148 -18.08 -10.71 9.03
C GLN A 148 -18.99 -11.18 7.89
N SER A 149 -18.43 -11.62 6.77
CA SER A 149 -19.20 -12.13 5.64
C SER A 149 -18.68 -13.48 5.19
N GLU A 150 -19.58 -14.43 4.95
CA GLU A 150 -19.25 -15.68 4.26
C GLU A 150 -18.93 -15.43 2.77
N ASN A 151 -19.30 -14.25 2.27
CA ASN A 151 -19.03 -13.86 0.89
C ASN A 151 -17.56 -13.50 0.72
N ARG A 152 -16.93 -14.11 -0.27
CA ARG A 152 -15.61 -13.69 -0.75
C ARG A 152 -15.80 -12.55 -1.73
N VAL A 153 -14.93 -11.55 -1.64
CA VAL A 153 -14.93 -10.40 -2.55
C VAL A 153 -13.75 -10.52 -3.49
N SER A 154 -14.00 -10.29 -4.77
CA SER A 154 -12.97 -10.20 -5.79
C SER A 154 -12.30 -8.83 -5.71
N LEU A 155 -11.02 -8.79 -5.33
CA LEU A 155 -10.22 -7.58 -5.27
C LEU A 155 -9.25 -7.56 -6.45
N PHE A 156 -9.23 -6.49 -7.23
CA PHE A 156 -8.29 -6.35 -8.35
C PHE A 156 -7.02 -5.56 -7.97
N GLY A 157 -6.97 -5.00 -6.77
CA GLY A 157 -5.83 -4.21 -6.33
C GLY A 157 -5.86 -3.82 -4.86
N GLU A 158 -4.85 -3.07 -4.44
CA GLU A 158 -4.72 -2.55 -3.07
C GLU A 158 -4.19 -1.11 -3.07
N ILE A 159 -4.62 -0.31 -2.10
CA ILE A 159 -4.11 1.04 -1.81
C ILE A 159 -3.42 1.03 -0.45
N LEU A 160 -2.14 1.40 -0.42
CA LEU A 160 -1.37 1.62 0.80
C LEU A 160 -1.38 3.10 1.20
N ILE A 161 -1.71 3.40 2.45
CA ILE A 161 -1.71 4.78 2.97
C ILE A 161 -0.38 5.06 3.69
N ILE A 162 0.44 5.96 3.12
CA ILE A 162 1.72 6.37 3.69
C ILE A 162 1.58 7.74 4.38
N GLY A 163 2.30 7.90 5.50
CA GLY A 163 2.40 9.19 6.20
C GLY A 163 1.46 9.32 7.40
N ARG A 164 0.68 8.29 7.73
CA ARG A 164 0.27 8.07 9.12
C ARG A 164 1.53 7.64 9.90
N GLN A 165 1.58 7.82 11.21
CA GLN A 165 2.68 7.28 12.03
C GLN A 165 2.63 5.74 11.99
N VAL A 166 3.03 5.16 10.86
CA VAL A 166 3.22 3.73 10.71
C VAL A 166 4.36 3.39 11.65
N ASN A 167 4.04 2.60 12.68
CA ASN A 167 5.04 1.96 13.52
C ASN A 167 6.08 1.32 12.58
N LYS A 168 7.31 1.86 12.60
CA LYS A 168 8.42 1.60 11.65
C LYS A 168 8.93 0.15 11.63
N ARG A 169 8.13 -0.82 12.06
CA ARG A 169 8.61 -2.15 12.43
C ARG A 169 8.82 -3.10 11.26
N TRP A 170 8.29 -2.83 10.06
CA TRP A 170 8.18 -3.88 9.02
C TRP A 170 8.96 -3.68 7.72
N LEU A 171 9.40 -2.46 7.37
CA LEU A 171 10.33 -2.28 6.24
C LEU A 171 11.75 -2.78 6.54
N GLY A 172 12.02 -3.12 7.82
CA GLY A 172 13.25 -3.77 8.24
C GLY A 172 13.28 -5.27 8.01
N LEU A 173 12.16 -5.98 7.83
CA LEU A 173 12.15 -7.46 7.78
C LEU A 173 12.49 -8.04 6.39
N TRP A 174 12.37 -7.26 5.32
CA TRP A 174 12.85 -7.66 3.98
C TRP A 174 14.35 -7.42 3.78
N ARG A 175 14.95 -6.54 4.58
CA ARG A 175 16.39 -6.28 4.55
C ARG A 175 17.20 -7.42 5.18
N TRP A 176 16.58 -8.26 6.01
CA TRP A 176 17.24 -9.40 6.69
C TRP A 176 16.99 -10.74 6.00
N SER A 177 15.95 -10.89 5.17
CA SER A 177 15.70 -12.11 4.40
C SER A 177 16.53 -12.22 3.11
N LEU A 178 17.08 -11.11 2.61
CA LEU A 178 18.11 -11.13 1.54
C LEU A 178 19.55 -11.14 2.07
N ALA A 179 19.81 -10.67 3.29
CA ALA A 179 21.11 -10.81 3.94
C ALA A 179 21.43 -12.25 4.41
N LEU A 180 20.43 -13.14 4.45
CA LEU A 180 20.60 -14.56 4.82
C LEU A 180 20.62 -15.53 3.62
N ARG A 181 20.59 -15.05 2.36
CA ARG A 181 20.59 -15.94 1.17
C ARG A 181 21.86 -15.93 0.31
N PHE A 182 22.85 -15.07 0.59
CA PHE A 182 24.15 -15.13 -0.08
C PHE A 182 25.28 -14.80 0.89
N GLY A 183 25.85 -15.82 1.56
CA GLY A 183 27.11 -15.63 2.28
C GLY A 183 27.36 -16.45 3.56
N LEU A 184 26.86 -17.68 3.68
CA LEU A 184 27.42 -18.65 4.63
C LEU A 184 27.73 -19.97 3.92
N GLY A 185 28.70 -19.90 3.02
CA GLY A 185 29.45 -21.07 2.57
C GLY A 185 30.79 -21.12 3.29
N PHE A 186 30.84 -21.85 4.41
CA PHE A 186 31.96 -22.63 4.95
C PHE A 186 31.30 -23.49 6.05
N GLY A 187 31.02 -24.77 5.78
CA GLY A 187 31.86 -25.88 6.27
C GLY A 187 31.84 -25.88 7.81
N TRP A 188 31.17 -26.80 8.51
CA TRP A 188 31.58 -28.16 8.86
C TRP A 188 30.32 -28.76 9.53
N GLY A 189 29.71 -29.85 9.06
CA GLY A 189 30.14 -31.21 9.40
C GLY A 189 29.19 -31.83 10.45
N PHE A 190 28.75 -33.07 10.21
CA PHE A 190 28.06 -34.00 11.13
C PHE A 190 26.61 -33.63 11.51
N GLY A 191 25.58 -34.44 11.30
CA GLY A 191 25.50 -35.81 10.80
C GLY A 191 24.10 -36.38 11.10
N TRP A 192 23.80 -37.53 10.48
CA TRP A 192 22.81 -38.54 10.90
C TRP A 192 21.32 -38.10 10.98
N GLY A 193 20.36 -38.68 10.26
CA GLY A 193 20.35 -39.87 9.43
C GLY A 193 19.01 -39.99 8.72
N ILE A 194 19.08 -40.50 7.50
CA ILE A 194 18.04 -41.24 6.78
C ILE A 194 18.31 -42.74 7.07
N PRO A 195 17.43 -43.74 6.90
CA PRO A 195 15.95 -43.89 6.76
C PRO A 195 15.45 -44.94 7.83
N PRO A 196 14.39 -45.79 7.69
CA PRO A 196 13.44 -46.00 6.58
C PRO A 196 11.96 -46.25 6.93
N TYR A 197 11.15 -46.14 5.86
CA TYR A 197 9.95 -46.91 5.52
C TYR A 197 9.46 -47.94 6.54
N ALA A 198 8.19 -47.82 6.93
CA ALA A 198 7.37 -48.96 7.32
C ALA A 198 6.03 -48.88 6.57
N PHE A 199 5.96 -49.68 5.51
CA PHE A 199 4.74 -50.29 5.01
C PHE A 199 4.03 -51.06 6.12
N LEU A 200 2.69 -51.14 6.01
CA LEU A 200 1.75 -52.21 6.39
C LEU A 200 0.42 -51.47 6.69
N GLY A 201 -0.68 -51.74 5.99
CA GLY A 201 -1.32 -53.05 5.88
C GLY A 201 -2.66 -52.92 6.59
#